data_AF-A0A975E1I8-F1
#
_entry.id   AF-A0A975E1I8-F1
#
_cell.length_a   1.000
_cell.length_b   1.000
_cell.length_c   1.000
_cell.angle_alpha   90.00
_cell.angle_beta   90.00
_cell.angle_gamma   90.00
#
_symmetry.space_group_name_H-M   'P 1'
#
loop_
_entity.id
_entity.type
_entity.pdbx_description
1 polymer ?
#
loop_
_entity_poly.entity_id
_entity_poly.type
_entity_poly.pdbx_seq_one_letter_code
_entity_poly.pdbx_strand_id
1 'polypeptide(L)'
;MQTADSNDIPAIDWHGAPITEATCANCEHAVLRARSACEPGRSCMRDVYARRIDRFFRSHPQLANAHLAEAYFEVRAIAARYADIFHLGALMRDPDETVRLQVALRVPQRQLLTLRDDPHREVRIRVAQRLAPAELASLARDADYQVRAIVARRAPEGLLTLLMHDTDLQVRQEVARRIPMPALWRLASDAAPEVRRIVAERLPVSLLDALAADADWTVRWEAAGRAQGAALERLLNDAEPEVRERARERLDAKEPVHA
;
A
#
# COMPACT_ATOMS: atom_id res chain seq x y z
N MET A 1 -31.83 -5.08 6.27
CA MET A 1 -30.42 -5.38 5.95
C MET A 1 -30.26 -6.90 6.04
N GLN A 2 -30.53 -7.59 4.92
CA GLN A 2 -30.47 -9.05 4.84
C GLN A 2 -29.01 -9.50 4.94
N THR A 3 -28.70 -10.25 5.99
CA THR A 3 -27.48 -11.05 6.07
C THR A 3 -27.59 -12.14 5.03
N ALA A 4 -26.73 -12.15 4.01
CA ALA A 4 -26.62 -13.28 3.10
C ALA A 4 -26.41 -14.55 3.93
N ASP A 5 -27.36 -15.48 3.85
CA ASP A 5 -27.30 -16.73 4.59
C ASP A 5 -26.02 -17.49 4.18
N SER A 6 -25.26 -17.91 5.18
CA SER A 6 -24.03 -18.71 5.03
C SER A 6 -24.30 -20.12 4.45
N ASN A 7 -25.52 -20.41 3.99
CA ASN A 7 -26.03 -21.73 3.63
C ASN A 7 -25.85 -22.12 2.15
N ASP A 8 -25.45 -21.21 1.26
CA ASP A 8 -25.32 -21.54 -0.18
C ASP A 8 -23.92 -22.07 -0.57
N ILE A 9 -22.92 -21.95 0.30
CA ILE A 9 -21.58 -22.46 0.02
C ILE A 9 -21.47 -23.87 0.63
N PRO A 10 -21.25 -24.93 -0.16
CA PRO A 10 -21.15 -26.28 0.39
C PRO A 10 -19.95 -26.40 1.33
N ALA A 11 -20.06 -27.27 2.34
CA ALA A 11 -18.96 -27.61 3.24
C ALA A 11 -18.10 -28.69 2.59
N ILE A 12 -17.05 -28.27 1.89
CA ILE A 12 -16.12 -29.17 1.19
C ILE A 12 -14.69 -28.89 1.65
N ASP A 13 -13.85 -29.93 1.61
CA ASP A 13 -12.43 -29.80 1.85
C ASP A 13 -11.68 -29.33 0.60
N TRP A 14 -10.38 -29.09 0.75
CA TRP A 14 -9.53 -28.58 -0.33
C TRP A 14 -9.27 -29.57 -1.47
N HIS A 15 -9.68 -30.84 -1.32
CA HIS A 15 -9.73 -31.81 -2.43
C HIS A 15 -11.11 -31.84 -3.11
N GLY A 16 -12.06 -31.04 -2.65
CA GLY A 16 -13.45 -31.02 -3.13
C GLY A 16 -14.34 -32.09 -2.51
N ALA A 17 -13.90 -32.81 -1.49
CA ALA A 17 -14.70 -33.83 -0.82
C ALA A 17 -15.63 -33.19 0.24
N PRO A 18 -16.87 -33.67 0.41
CA PRO A 18 -17.78 -33.13 1.40
C PRO A 18 -17.27 -33.37 2.83
N ILE A 19 -17.40 -32.35 3.67
CA ILE A 19 -17.12 -32.46 5.10
C ILE A 19 -18.39 -32.98 5.78
N THR A 20 -18.36 -34.25 6.18
CA THR A 20 -19.48 -34.97 6.77
C THR A 20 -19.23 -35.26 8.25
N GLU A 21 -20.22 -35.80 8.95
CA GLU A 21 -20.04 -36.25 10.33
C GLU A 21 -18.96 -37.33 10.45
N ALA A 22 -18.88 -38.24 9.47
CA ALA A 22 -17.86 -39.28 9.44
C ALA A 22 -16.44 -38.71 9.29
N THR A 23 -16.25 -37.71 8.42
CA THR A 23 -14.93 -37.07 8.30
C THR A 23 -14.60 -36.22 9.53
N CYS A 24 -15.59 -35.62 10.18
CA CYS A 24 -15.41 -34.90 11.44
C CYS A 24 -15.04 -35.83 12.60
N ALA A 25 -15.60 -37.05 12.65
CA ALA A 25 -15.27 -38.04 13.67
C ALA A 25 -13.80 -38.52 13.58
N ASN A 26 -13.25 -38.55 12.37
CA ASN A 26 -11.85 -38.91 12.10
C ASN A 26 -10.89 -37.70 12.06
N CYS A 27 -11.39 -36.50 12.33
CA CYS A 27 -10.58 -35.29 12.37
C CYS A 27 -9.76 -35.25 13.67
N GLU A 28 -8.54 -34.74 13.61
CA GLU A 28 -7.69 -34.50 14.79
C GLU A 28 -8.38 -33.61 15.85
N HIS A 29 -9.32 -32.77 15.42
CA HIS A 29 -10.12 -31.88 16.27
C HIS A 29 -11.49 -32.44 16.63
N ALA A 30 -11.71 -33.76 16.54
CA ALA A 30 -12.99 -34.41 16.87
C ALA A 30 -13.50 -34.04 18.28
N VAL A 31 -12.60 -33.84 19.24
CA VAL A 31 -12.96 -33.39 20.61
C VAL A 31 -13.58 -31.99 20.60
N LEU A 32 -13.11 -31.08 19.73
CA LEU A 32 -13.73 -29.76 19.58
C LEU A 32 -15.12 -29.88 18.95
N ARG A 33 -15.29 -30.80 17.99
CA ARG A 33 -16.60 -31.08 17.39
C ARG A 33 -17.59 -31.58 18.43
N ALA A 34 -17.18 -32.51 19.29
CA ALA A 34 -18.02 -33.05 20.37
C ALA A 34 -18.47 -31.99 21.38
N ARG A 35 -17.73 -30.88 21.51
CA ARG A 35 -18.06 -29.73 22.37
C ARG A 35 -18.74 -28.59 21.61
N SER A 36 -19.13 -28.81 20.35
CA SER A 36 -19.71 -27.79 19.46
C SER A 36 -18.83 -26.55 19.29
N ALA A 37 -17.51 -26.70 19.46
CA ALA A 37 -16.54 -25.62 19.29
C ALA A 37 -16.13 -25.46 17.81
N CYS A 38 -16.36 -26.47 16.96
CA CYS A 38 -16.25 -26.36 15.50
C CYS A 38 -17.48 -26.95 14.79
N GLU A 39 -17.74 -26.46 13.57
CA GLU A 39 -18.95 -26.78 12.81
C GLU A 39 -18.71 -26.73 11.30
N PRO A 40 -18.92 -27.83 10.55
CA PRO A 40 -18.87 -27.82 9.07
C PRO A 40 -19.79 -26.75 8.49
N GLY A 41 -19.37 -26.08 7.43
CA GLY A 41 -20.15 -24.99 6.83
C GLY A 41 -20.06 -23.65 7.59
N ARG A 42 -19.48 -23.65 8.79
CA ARG A 42 -19.36 -22.43 9.63
C ARG A 42 -17.95 -22.19 10.14
N SER A 43 -17.36 -23.09 10.91
CA SER A 43 -16.06 -22.91 11.54
C SER A 43 -15.30 -24.23 11.50
N CYS A 44 -14.49 -24.41 10.46
CA CYS A 44 -13.77 -25.66 10.21
C CYS A 44 -12.43 -25.38 9.55
N MET A 45 -11.36 -25.95 10.08
CA MET A 45 -10.00 -25.85 9.53
C MET A 45 -9.83 -26.60 8.21
N ARG A 46 -10.57 -27.69 8.02
CA ARG A 46 -10.48 -28.56 6.84
C ARG A 46 -11.25 -28.04 5.64
N ASP A 47 -12.02 -26.97 5.80
CA ASP A 47 -12.86 -26.38 4.76
C ASP A 47 -12.00 -25.63 3.73
N VAL A 48 -12.35 -25.71 2.44
CA VAL A 48 -11.67 -24.94 1.39
C VAL A 48 -11.90 -23.44 1.53
N TYR A 49 -13.00 -23.03 2.18
CA TYR A 49 -13.36 -21.63 2.27
C TYR A 49 -12.58 -20.92 3.37
N ALA A 50 -11.61 -20.09 2.98
CA ALA A 50 -10.72 -19.34 3.85
C ALA A 50 -11.41 -18.62 5.04
N ARG A 51 -12.63 -18.08 4.86
CA ARG A 51 -13.35 -17.42 5.97
C ARG A 51 -13.76 -18.37 7.09
N ARG A 52 -14.03 -19.65 6.79
CA ARG A 52 -14.37 -20.67 7.78
C ARG A 52 -13.13 -21.16 8.52
N ILE A 53 -12.00 -21.27 7.81
CA ILE A 53 -10.68 -21.55 8.41
C ILE A 53 -10.27 -20.40 9.33
N ASP A 54 -10.43 -19.14 8.89
CA ASP A 54 -10.16 -17.95 9.72
C ASP A 54 -10.99 -17.93 10.99
N ARG A 55 -12.29 -18.24 10.87
CA ARG A 55 -13.19 -18.34 12.03
C ARG A 55 -12.74 -19.43 13.00
N PHE A 56 -12.29 -20.57 12.48
CA PHE A 56 -11.76 -21.66 13.30
C PHE A 56 -10.57 -21.22 14.14
N PHE A 57 -9.53 -20.65 13.51
CA PHE A 57 -8.33 -20.20 14.23
C PHE A 57 -8.56 -18.97 15.10
N ARG A 58 -9.52 -18.11 14.75
CA ARG A 58 -9.92 -17.00 15.63
C ARG A 58 -10.51 -17.50 16.94
N SER A 59 -11.31 -18.57 16.89
CA SER A 59 -11.90 -19.19 18.08
C SER A 59 -10.90 -20.10 18.83
N HIS A 60 -9.86 -20.58 18.14
CA HIS A 60 -8.86 -21.50 18.71
C HIS A 60 -7.43 -21.10 18.35
N PRO A 61 -6.96 -19.89 18.73
CA PRO A 61 -5.65 -19.39 18.32
C PRO A 61 -4.49 -20.26 18.84
N GLN A 62 -4.68 -20.94 19.98
CA GLN A 62 -3.69 -21.86 20.55
C GLN A 62 -3.35 -23.06 19.64
N LEU A 63 -4.21 -23.38 18.66
CA LEU A 63 -3.95 -24.47 17.71
C LEU A 63 -3.10 -24.02 16.52
N ALA A 64 -2.96 -22.72 16.29
CA ALA A 64 -2.35 -22.20 15.07
C ALA A 64 -0.91 -22.70 14.86
N ASN A 65 -0.11 -22.78 15.92
CA ASN A 65 1.28 -23.24 15.83
C ASN A 65 1.39 -24.68 15.27
N ALA A 66 0.44 -25.56 15.60
CA ALA A 66 0.44 -26.95 15.15
C ALA A 66 0.15 -27.10 13.65
N HIS A 67 -0.49 -26.10 13.04
CA HIS A 67 -0.96 -26.16 11.64
C HIS A 67 -0.10 -25.35 10.65
N LEU A 68 1.12 -24.98 11.04
CA LEU A 68 2.06 -24.29 10.15
C LEU A 68 2.71 -25.24 9.13
N ALA A 69 2.58 -26.56 9.27
CA ALA A 69 3.12 -27.55 8.33
C ALA A 69 2.04 -28.24 7.49
N GLU A 70 0.81 -27.71 7.48
CA GLU A 70 -0.32 -28.29 6.75
C GLU A 70 -0.10 -28.32 5.25
N ALA A 71 -0.62 -29.34 4.56
CA ALA A 71 -0.47 -29.46 3.12
C ALA A 71 -1.16 -28.31 2.35
N TYR A 72 -2.34 -27.90 2.82
CA TYR A 72 -3.13 -26.84 2.20
C TYR A 72 -2.60 -25.46 2.62
N PHE A 73 -2.21 -24.64 1.63
CA PHE A 73 -1.49 -23.39 1.90
C PHE A 73 -2.36 -22.37 2.64
N GLU A 74 -3.67 -22.33 2.40
CA GLU A 74 -4.58 -21.40 3.06
C GLU A 74 -4.68 -21.69 4.55
N VAL A 75 -4.59 -22.96 4.95
CA VAL A 75 -4.50 -23.30 6.38
C VAL A 75 -3.22 -22.76 6.97
N ARG A 76 -2.06 -22.98 6.31
CA ARG A 76 -0.78 -22.41 6.77
C ARG A 76 -0.83 -20.88 6.84
N ALA A 77 -1.35 -20.22 5.80
CA ALA A 77 -1.44 -18.76 5.71
C ALA A 77 -2.34 -18.20 6.82
N ILE A 78 -3.49 -18.83 7.06
CA ILE A 78 -4.43 -18.37 8.10
C ILE A 78 -3.88 -18.69 9.49
N ALA A 79 -3.33 -19.89 9.71
CA ALA A 79 -2.66 -20.24 10.95
C ALA A 79 -1.52 -19.25 11.27
N ALA A 80 -0.74 -18.86 10.26
CA ALA A 80 0.33 -17.86 10.39
C ALA A 80 -0.16 -16.47 10.85
N ARG A 81 -1.46 -16.17 10.81
CA ARG A 81 -2.03 -14.92 11.37
C ARG A 81 -2.21 -14.98 12.88
N TYR A 82 -2.39 -16.17 13.45
CA TYR A 82 -2.69 -16.40 14.86
C TYR A 82 -1.51 -17.03 15.62
N ALA A 83 -0.61 -17.70 14.92
CA ALA A 83 0.55 -18.37 15.51
C ALA A 83 1.48 -17.43 16.28
N ASP A 84 2.27 -17.95 17.20
CA ASP A 84 3.29 -17.16 17.89
C ASP A 84 4.38 -16.72 16.92
N ILE A 85 4.86 -15.49 17.09
CA ILE A 85 5.87 -14.89 16.20
C ILE A 85 7.15 -15.73 16.09
N PHE A 86 7.49 -16.47 17.15
CA PHE A 86 8.67 -17.34 17.20
C PHE A 86 8.58 -18.54 16.26
N HIS A 87 7.38 -18.97 15.86
CA HIS A 87 7.18 -20.08 14.93
C HIS A 87 7.15 -19.65 13.45
N LEU A 88 6.94 -18.36 13.17
CA LEU A 88 6.82 -17.86 11.78
C LEU A 88 8.12 -17.98 10.97
N GLY A 89 9.27 -18.14 11.63
CA GLY A 89 10.55 -18.35 10.96
C GLY A 89 10.55 -19.55 10.00
N ALA A 90 9.78 -20.60 10.30
CA ALA A 90 9.66 -21.79 9.46
C ALA A 90 8.96 -21.52 8.12
N LEU A 91 8.09 -20.51 8.08
CA LEU A 91 7.27 -20.16 6.90
C LEU A 91 7.92 -19.09 6.00
N MET A 92 9.09 -18.58 6.37
CA MET A 92 9.80 -17.55 5.61
C MET A 92 10.14 -17.96 4.17
N ARG A 93 10.24 -19.28 3.93
CA ARG A 93 10.50 -19.88 2.61
C ARG A 93 9.37 -20.81 2.17
N ASP A 94 8.16 -20.58 2.67
CA ASP A 94 6.99 -21.34 2.22
C ASP A 94 6.90 -21.25 0.68
N PRO A 95 6.56 -22.33 -0.05
CA PRO A 95 6.42 -22.27 -1.51
C PRO A 95 5.33 -21.28 -1.96
N ASP A 96 4.30 -21.08 -1.15
CA ASP A 96 3.15 -20.22 -1.49
C ASP A 96 3.36 -18.77 -1.05
N GLU A 97 3.18 -17.82 -1.98
CA GLU A 97 3.35 -16.40 -1.70
C GLU A 97 2.32 -15.84 -0.73
N THR A 98 1.11 -16.42 -0.65
CA THR A 98 0.07 -15.99 0.29
C THR A 98 0.51 -16.27 1.71
N VAL A 99 1.18 -17.41 1.95
CA VAL A 99 1.77 -17.74 3.25
C VAL A 99 2.90 -16.75 3.57
N ARG A 100 3.85 -16.56 2.65
CA ARG A 100 4.96 -15.60 2.85
C ARG A 100 4.47 -14.17 3.08
N LEU A 101 3.36 -13.77 2.47
CA LEU A 101 2.69 -12.48 2.68
C LEU A 101 2.17 -12.33 4.13
N GLN A 102 1.55 -13.38 4.69
CA GLN A 102 1.10 -13.37 6.09
C GLN A 102 2.28 -13.35 7.07
N VAL A 103 3.37 -14.02 6.73
CA VAL A 103 4.62 -13.96 7.49
C VAL A 103 5.19 -12.54 7.47
N ALA A 104 5.30 -11.93 6.28
CA ALA A 104 5.78 -10.56 6.09
C ALA A 104 4.96 -9.51 6.84
N LEU A 105 3.73 -9.83 7.26
CA LEU A 105 2.89 -8.94 8.07
C LEU A 105 3.24 -8.92 9.56
N ARG A 106 3.92 -9.96 10.06
CA ARG A 106 4.05 -10.17 11.50
C ARG A 106 5.48 -10.30 11.97
N VAL A 107 6.39 -10.79 11.12
CA VAL A 107 7.78 -11.01 11.54
C VAL A 107 8.50 -9.72 11.96
N PRO A 108 9.49 -9.81 12.87
CA PRO A 108 10.31 -8.66 13.28
C PRO A 108 11.16 -8.10 12.12
N GLN A 109 11.61 -6.86 12.25
CA GLN A 109 12.34 -6.12 11.20
C GLN A 109 13.53 -6.90 10.61
N ARG A 110 14.34 -7.58 11.46
CA ARG A 110 15.49 -8.37 11.02
C ARG A 110 15.11 -9.50 10.06
N GLN A 111 13.99 -10.17 10.33
CA GLN A 111 13.47 -11.23 9.45
C GLN A 111 12.74 -10.62 8.25
N LEU A 112 11.98 -9.55 8.46
CA LEU A 112 11.29 -8.85 7.36
C LEU A 112 12.27 -8.41 6.26
N LEU A 113 13.46 -7.94 6.64
CA LEU A 113 14.52 -7.53 5.72
C LEU A 113 14.96 -8.69 4.80
N THR A 114 14.89 -9.95 5.24
CA THR A 114 15.28 -11.09 4.39
C THR A 114 14.24 -11.42 3.32
N LEU A 115 13.00 -10.91 3.45
CA LEU A 115 11.94 -11.05 2.44
C LEU A 115 11.97 -9.92 1.39
N ARG A 116 12.92 -8.99 1.50
CA ARG A 116 13.05 -7.86 0.58
C ARG A 116 13.21 -8.32 -0.87
N ASP A 117 13.91 -9.44 -1.06
CA ASP A 117 14.22 -9.97 -2.39
C ASP A 117 13.26 -11.14 -2.77
N ASP A 118 12.07 -11.21 -2.15
CA ASP A 118 11.07 -12.23 -2.46
C ASP A 118 10.69 -12.17 -3.96
N PRO A 119 10.56 -13.31 -4.66
CA PRO A 119 10.21 -13.31 -6.08
C PRO A 119 8.84 -12.66 -6.35
N HIS A 120 7.91 -12.75 -5.40
CA HIS A 120 6.55 -12.24 -5.58
C HIS A 120 6.43 -10.77 -5.18
N ARG A 121 5.98 -9.93 -6.12
CA ARG A 121 5.82 -8.48 -5.93
C ARG A 121 4.99 -8.10 -4.71
N GLU A 122 3.91 -8.84 -4.42
CA GLU A 122 3.00 -8.52 -3.31
C GLU A 122 3.69 -8.69 -1.95
N VAL A 123 4.59 -9.66 -1.83
CA VAL A 123 5.40 -9.83 -0.62
C VAL A 123 6.35 -8.65 -0.47
N ARG A 124 7.07 -8.27 -1.53
CA ARG A 124 7.98 -7.11 -1.51
C ARG A 124 7.25 -5.78 -1.22
N ILE A 125 6.04 -5.60 -1.74
CA ILE A 125 5.16 -4.47 -1.40
C ILE A 125 4.86 -4.45 0.11
N ARG A 126 4.53 -5.61 0.69
CA ARG A 126 4.28 -5.73 2.14
C ARG A 126 5.52 -5.46 2.97
N VAL A 127 6.68 -5.94 2.52
CA VAL A 127 7.98 -5.60 3.11
C VAL A 127 8.16 -4.09 3.08
N ALA A 128 8.03 -3.46 1.92
CA ALA A 128 8.18 -2.00 1.74
C ALA A 128 7.22 -1.20 2.62
N GLN A 129 6.02 -1.70 2.91
CA GLN A 129 5.04 -1.04 3.79
C GLN A 129 5.41 -1.11 5.28
N ARG A 130 6.09 -2.18 5.72
CA ARG A 130 6.40 -2.42 7.14
C ARG A 130 7.83 -2.15 7.54
N LEU A 131 8.76 -2.20 6.59
CA LEU A 131 10.18 -2.03 6.87
C LEU A 131 10.41 -0.65 7.52
N ALA A 132 11.33 -0.60 8.48
CA ALA A 132 11.72 0.65 9.14
C ALA A 132 12.24 1.65 8.09
N PRO A 133 11.92 2.96 8.21
CA PRO A 133 12.31 3.95 7.21
C PRO A 133 13.81 3.96 6.86
N ALA A 134 14.69 3.69 7.84
CA ALA A 134 16.13 3.64 7.65
C ALA A 134 16.59 2.52 6.68
N GLU A 135 15.84 1.43 6.58
CA GLU A 135 16.18 0.26 5.76
C GLU A 135 15.63 0.35 4.33
N LEU A 136 14.74 1.31 4.05
CA LEU A 136 14.07 1.45 2.76
C LEU A 136 15.01 1.78 1.59
N ALA A 137 16.22 2.28 1.88
CA ALA A 137 17.25 2.50 0.86
C ALA A 137 17.51 1.25 0.02
N SER A 138 17.39 0.07 0.64
CA SER A 138 17.65 -1.19 -0.02
C SER A 138 16.57 -1.65 -1.01
N LEU A 139 15.40 -1.00 -1.00
CA LEU A 139 14.30 -1.22 -1.93
C LEU A 139 14.21 -0.15 -3.02
N ALA A 140 15.08 0.86 -3.01
CA ALA A 140 15.01 1.99 -3.92
C ALA A 140 15.20 1.62 -5.41
N ARG A 141 15.72 0.42 -5.70
CA ARG A 141 15.92 -0.11 -7.06
C ARG A 141 15.10 -1.37 -7.34
N ASP A 142 14.02 -1.61 -6.58
CA ASP A 142 13.12 -2.73 -6.86
C ASP A 142 12.59 -2.65 -8.30
N ALA A 143 12.40 -3.80 -8.94
CA ALA A 143 11.85 -3.85 -10.29
C ALA A 143 10.41 -3.32 -10.35
N ASP A 144 9.63 -3.51 -9.29
CA ASP A 144 8.23 -3.09 -9.23
C ASP A 144 8.10 -1.63 -8.79
N TYR A 145 7.41 -0.83 -9.60
CA TYR A 145 7.24 0.60 -9.33
C TYR A 145 6.44 0.87 -8.05
N GLN A 146 5.52 -0.01 -7.63
CA GLN A 146 4.74 0.20 -6.40
C GLN A 146 5.63 0.08 -5.17
N VAL A 147 6.60 -0.83 -5.20
CA VAL A 147 7.64 -0.92 -4.15
C VAL A 147 8.42 0.39 -4.09
N ARG A 148 8.92 0.89 -5.23
CA ARG A 148 9.66 2.16 -5.30
C ARG A 148 8.81 3.37 -4.88
N ALA A 149 7.52 3.38 -5.20
CA ALA A 149 6.58 4.44 -4.78
C ALA A 149 6.37 4.43 -3.27
N ILE A 150 6.29 3.25 -2.64
CA ILE A 150 6.24 3.14 -1.16
C ILE A 150 7.54 3.64 -0.53
N VAL A 151 8.70 3.33 -1.15
CA VAL A 151 9.99 3.89 -0.72
C VAL A 151 9.96 5.42 -0.81
N ALA A 152 9.56 6.01 -1.94
CA ALA A 152 9.44 7.46 -2.10
C ALA A 152 8.50 8.09 -1.07
N ARG A 153 7.42 7.40 -0.69
CA ARG A 153 6.45 7.89 0.30
C ARG A 153 6.95 7.84 1.74
N ARG A 154 7.78 6.86 2.10
CA ARG A 154 8.15 6.57 3.51
C ARG A 154 9.60 6.83 3.87
N ALA A 155 10.51 6.81 2.90
CA ALA A 155 11.94 6.96 3.15
C ALA A 155 12.28 8.33 3.75
N PRO A 156 13.36 8.44 4.55
CA PRO A 156 13.94 9.72 4.92
C PRO A 156 14.19 10.60 3.68
N GLU A 157 13.99 11.92 3.82
CA GLU A 157 14.07 12.86 2.69
C GLU A 157 15.40 12.80 1.93
N GLY A 158 16.51 12.55 2.63
CA GLY A 158 17.84 12.41 2.03
C GLY A 158 17.97 11.27 1.01
N LEU A 159 17.06 10.29 1.03
CA LEU A 159 17.03 9.19 0.04
C LEU A 159 16.19 9.50 -1.19
N LEU A 160 15.35 10.55 -1.18
CA LEU A 160 14.44 10.84 -2.28
C LEU A 160 15.15 11.28 -3.56
N THR A 161 16.36 11.81 -3.44
CA THR A 161 17.22 12.14 -4.58
C THR A 161 17.56 10.93 -5.44
N LEU A 162 17.57 9.71 -4.86
CA LEU A 162 17.80 8.46 -5.60
C LEU A 162 16.65 8.10 -6.54
N LEU A 163 15.44 8.59 -6.26
CA LEU A 163 14.19 8.28 -6.98
C LEU A 163 13.70 9.47 -7.83
N MET A 164 14.39 10.60 -7.78
CA MET A 164 13.98 11.84 -8.45
C MET A 164 13.84 11.70 -9.97
N HIS A 165 14.59 10.78 -10.58
CA HIS A 165 14.55 10.48 -12.01
C HIS A 165 14.01 9.08 -12.29
N ASP A 166 13.15 8.56 -11.40
CA ASP A 166 12.52 7.26 -11.62
C ASP A 166 11.76 7.23 -12.96
N THR A 167 11.78 6.09 -13.64
CA THR A 167 11.10 5.94 -14.92
C THR A 167 9.59 6.02 -14.75
N ASP A 168 9.06 5.62 -13.60
CA ASP A 168 7.64 5.60 -13.31
C ASP A 168 7.11 6.95 -12.81
N LEU A 169 6.00 7.40 -13.40
CA LEU A 169 5.34 8.66 -13.07
C LEU A 169 4.89 8.70 -11.60
N GLN A 170 4.31 7.62 -11.08
CA GLN A 170 3.78 7.60 -9.72
C GLN A 170 4.90 7.76 -8.70
N VAL A 171 6.05 7.13 -8.94
CA VAL A 171 7.24 7.29 -8.10
C VAL A 171 7.70 8.75 -8.09
N ARG A 172 7.83 9.39 -9.27
CA ARG A 172 8.25 10.80 -9.36
C ARG A 172 7.25 11.76 -8.69
N GLN A 173 5.95 11.47 -8.76
CA GLN A 173 4.94 12.23 -8.01
C GLN A 173 5.10 12.09 -6.49
N GLU A 174 5.34 10.89 -5.96
CA GLU A 174 5.62 10.69 -4.54
C GLU A 174 6.89 11.44 -4.09
N VAL A 175 7.93 11.43 -4.93
CA VAL A 175 9.15 12.21 -4.69
C VAL A 175 8.84 13.71 -4.67
N ALA A 176 8.13 14.21 -5.67
CA ALA A 176 7.77 15.63 -5.79
C ALA A 176 6.96 16.15 -4.60
N ARG A 177 6.13 15.30 -3.97
CA ARG A 177 5.35 15.68 -2.77
C ARG A 177 6.21 15.88 -1.52
N ARG A 178 7.40 15.27 -1.45
CA ARG A 178 8.20 15.21 -0.22
C ARG A 178 9.59 15.83 -0.33
N ILE A 179 10.23 15.78 -1.49
CA ILE A 179 11.62 16.19 -1.65
C ILE A 179 11.80 17.67 -1.27
N PRO A 180 12.79 18.01 -0.41
CA PRO A 180 12.99 19.39 0.03
C PRO A 180 13.73 20.23 -1.02
N MET A 181 13.75 21.55 -0.81
CA MET A 181 14.67 22.44 -1.51
C MET A 181 16.13 22.11 -1.13
N PRO A 182 17.11 22.29 -2.04
CA PRO A 182 16.96 22.79 -3.41
C PRO A 182 16.62 21.69 -4.44
N ALA A 183 16.51 20.42 -4.04
CA ALA A 183 16.27 19.33 -4.98
C ALA A 183 14.89 19.38 -5.64
N LEU A 184 13.87 19.86 -4.94
CA LEU A 184 12.53 20.13 -5.49
C LEU A 184 12.59 21.00 -6.75
N TRP A 185 13.46 22.01 -6.79
CA TRP A 185 13.61 22.91 -7.93
C TRP A 185 13.98 22.16 -9.23
N ARG A 186 14.73 21.06 -9.12
CA ARG A 186 15.11 20.26 -10.30
C ARG A 186 13.93 19.58 -10.96
N LEU A 187 12.85 19.32 -10.21
CA LEU A 187 11.62 18.72 -10.73
C LEU A 187 10.72 19.73 -11.43
N ALA A 188 11.02 21.04 -11.38
CA ALA A 188 10.28 22.06 -12.12
C ALA A 188 10.39 21.88 -13.65
N SER A 189 11.34 21.06 -14.11
CA SER A 189 11.50 20.69 -15.52
C SER A 189 11.22 19.21 -15.79
N ASP A 190 10.51 18.51 -14.89
CA ASP A 190 10.08 17.12 -15.15
C ASP A 190 9.25 17.07 -16.43
N ALA A 191 9.38 16.00 -17.21
CA ALA A 191 8.62 15.83 -18.45
C ALA A 191 7.10 15.77 -18.20
N ALA A 192 6.68 15.24 -17.06
CA ALA A 192 5.27 15.06 -16.72
C ALA A 192 4.68 16.31 -16.05
N PRO A 193 3.59 16.90 -16.61
CA PRO A 193 2.94 18.06 -16.01
C PRO A 193 2.39 17.77 -14.62
N GLU A 194 2.00 16.53 -14.32
CA GLU A 194 1.50 16.15 -12.99
C GLU A 194 2.58 16.25 -11.91
N VAL A 195 3.85 16.04 -12.27
CA VAL A 195 4.98 16.26 -11.36
C VAL A 195 5.22 17.76 -11.21
N ARG A 196 5.28 18.51 -12.31
CA ARG A 196 5.49 19.97 -12.29
C ARG A 196 4.37 20.71 -11.53
N ARG A 197 3.13 20.21 -11.57
CA ARG A 197 2.01 20.76 -10.80
C ARG A 197 2.25 20.61 -9.30
N ILE A 198 2.67 19.43 -8.83
CA ILE A 198 3.05 19.23 -7.42
C ILE A 198 4.23 20.15 -7.03
N VAL A 199 5.14 20.41 -7.95
CA VAL A 199 6.22 21.37 -7.73
C VAL A 199 5.66 22.79 -7.58
N ALA A 200 4.70 23.22 -8.41
CA ALA A 200 4.01 24.51 -8.26
C ALA A 200 3.26 24.63 -6.92
N GLU A 201 2.63 23.56 -6.44
CA GLU A 201 1.97 23.51 -5.12
C GLU A 201 2.95 23.79 -3.97
N ARG A 202 4.22 23.40 -4.12
CA ARG A 202 5.21 23.39 -3.02
C ARG A 202 6.30 24.45 -3.11
N LEU A 203 6.59 24.98 -4.29
CA LEU A 203 7.67 25.96 -4.45
C LEU A 203 7.42 27.22 -3.61
N PRO A 204 8.49 27.87 -3.11
CA PRO A 204 8.41 29.22 -2.62
C PRO A 204 7.82 30.15 -3.68
N VAL A 205 6.96 31.08 -3.24
CA VAL A 205 6.26 32.01 -4.13
C VAL A 205 7.21 32.77 -5.06
N SER A 206 8.39 33.14 -4.57
CA SER A 206 9.43 33.85 -5.32
C SER A 206 10.00 33.06 -6.50
N LEU A 207 9.74 31.76 -6.59
CA LEU A 207 10.20 30.88 -7.67
C LEU A 207 9.06 30.45 -8.62
N LEU A 208 7.81 30.84 -8.35
CA LEU A 208 6.66 30.46 -9.18
C LEU A 208 6.68 31.11 -10.56
N ASP A 209 7.42 32.21 -10.74
CA ASP A 209 7.60 32.88 -12.03
C ASP A 209 8.06 31.93 -13.13
N ALA A 210 8.87 30.92 -12.80
CA ALA A 210 9.32 29.92 -13.77
C ALA A 210 8.22 28.96 -14.24
N LEU A 211 7.21 28.70 -13.40
CA LEU A 211 6.08 27.83 -13.72
C LEU A 211 4.87 28.62 -14.25
N ALA A 212 4.86 29.95 -14.13
CA ALA A 212 3.85 30.82 -14.71
C ALA A 212 3.84 30.83 -16.25
N ALA A 213 4.88 30.28 -16.89
CA ALA A 213 4.98 30.11 -18.34
C ALA A 213 5.03 28.63 -18.76
N ASP A 214 4.63 27.71 -17.88
CA ASP A 214 4.62 26.28 -18.19
C ASP A 214 3.73 25.98 -19.41
N ALA A 215 4.14 25.01 -20.24
CA ALA A 215 3.35 24.63 -21.41
C ALA A 215 1.98 24.06 -21.03
N ASP A 216 1.90 23.35 -19.89
CA ASP A 216 0.67 22.75 -19.40
C ASP A 216 -0.11 23.75 -18.55
N TRP A 217 -1.37 23.98 -18.93
CA TRP A 217 -2.22 24.96 -18.26
C TRP A 217 -2.56 24.57 -16.82
N THR A 218 -2.55 23.28 -16.47
CA THR A 218 -2.84 22.83 -15.09
C THR A 218 -1.72 23.21 -14.13
N VAL A 219 -0.47 23.27 -14.61
CA VAL A 219 0.68 23.77 -13.85
C VAL A 219 0.58 25.29 -13.67
N ARG A 220 0.21 26.01 -14.74
CA ARG A 220 -0.01 27.46 -14.68
C ARG A 220 -1.19 27.82 -13.76
N TRP A 221 -2.26 27.04 -13.78
CA TRP A 221 -3.43 27.19 -12.91
C TRP A 221 -3.03 27.07 -11.44
N GLU A 222 -2.21 26.07 -11.11
CA GLU A 222 -1.71 25.89 -9.76
C GLU A 222 -0.78 27.03 -9.32
N ALA A 223 0.11 27.48 -10.20
CA ALA A 223 0.94 28.65 -9.95
C ALA A 223 0.09 29.92 -9.74
N ALA A 224 -0.98 30.12 -10.51
CA ALA A 224 -1.88 31.28 -10.42
C ALA A 224 -2.51 31.43 -9.04
N GLY A 225 -2.88 30.31 -8.39
CA GLY A 225 -3.46 30.31 -7.06
C GLY A 225 -2.53 30.83 -5.94
N ARG A 226 -1.24 31.02 -6.23
CA ARG A 226 -0.23 31.48 -5.25
C ARG A 226 0.65 32.63 -5.76
N ALA A 227 0.65 32.89 -7.07
CA ALA A 227 1.50 33.86 -7.75
C ALA A 227 1.40 35.28 -7.19
N GLN A 228 2.49 36.03 -7.35
CA GLN A 228 2.59 37.43 -6.96
C GLN A 228 3.39 38.22 -8.01
N GLY A 229 3.27 39.56 -7.98
CA GLY A 229 4.03 40.45 -8.87
C GLY A 229 3.85 40.08 -10.35
N ALA A 230 4.98 40.06 -11.07
CA ALA A 230 5.01 39.83 -12.51
C ALA A 230 4.40 38.48 -12.94
N ALA A 231 4.52 37.41 -12.13
CA ALA A 231 3.86 36.15 -12.44
C ALA A 231 2.33 36.26 -12.41
N LEU A 232 1.78 36.98 -11.43
CA LEU A 232 0.33 37.16 -11.33
C LEU A 232 -0.19 37.99 -12.50
N GLU A 233 0.49 39.08 -12.83
CA GLU A 233 0.16 39.93 -13.98
C GLU A 233 0.17 39.17 -15.31
N ARG A 234 1.16 38.26 -15.49
CA ARG A 234 1.19 37.36 -16.64
C ARG A 234 -0.03 36.45 -16.68
N LEU A 235 -0.36 35.79 -15.56
CA LEU A 235 -1.42 34.79 -15.47
C LEU A 235 -2.83 35.40 -15.58
N LEU A 236 -3.02 36.68 -15.24
CA LEU A 236 -4.27 37.41 -15.52
C LEU A 236 -4.58 37.52 -17.03
N ASN A 237 -3.55 37.42 -17.85
CA ASN A 237 -3.62 37.47 -19.32
C ASN A 237 -3.33 36.11 -19.96
N ASP A 238 -3.42 35.01 -19.19
CA ASP A 238 -3.18 33.66 -19.70
C ASP A 238 -4.14 33.31 -20.85
N ALA A 239 -3.71 32.43 -21.76
CA ALA A 239 -4.57 31.95 -22.84
C ALA A 239 -5.78 31.16 -22.31
N GLU A 240 -5.60 30.41 -21.23
CA GLU A 240 -6.63 29.55 -20.65
C GLU A 240 -7.57 30.35 -19.72
N PRO A 241 -8.90 30.38 -19.97
CA PRO A 241 -9.85 31.09 -19.13
C PRO A 241 -9.79 30.71 -17.64
N GLU A 242 -9.63 29.43 -17.34
CA GLU A 242 -9.60 28.90 -15.97
C GLU A 242 -8.37 29.40 -15.19
N VAL A 243 -7.23 29.57 -15.87
CA VAL A 243 -6.02 30.16 -15.28
C VAL A 243 -6.24 31.64 -14.98
N ARG A 244 -6.87 32.38 -15.91
CA ARG A 244 -7.19 33.81 -15.70
C ARG A 244 -8.15 34.00 -14.53
N GLU A 245 -9.18 33.16 -14.43
CA GLU A 245 -10.13 33.18 -13.31
C GLU A 245 -9.41 32.94 -11.99
N ARG A 246 -8.58 31.89 -11.91
CA ARG A 246 -7.79 31.58 -10.73
C ARG A 246 -6.83 32.72 -10.32
N ALA A 247 -6.23 33.39 -11.30
CA ALA A 247 -5.38 34.56 -11.08
C ALA A 247 -6.18 35.78 -10.54
N ARG A 248 -7.41 36.00 -11.03
CA ARG A 248 -8.29 37.06 -10.51
C ARG A 248 -8.69 36.79 -9.07
N GLU A 249 -9.12 35.57 -8.75
CA GLU A 249 -9.39 35.16 -7.36
C GLU A 249 -8.19 35.43 -6.44
N ARG A 250 -6.97 35.16 -6.94
CA ARG A 250 -5.74 35.42 -6.19
C ARG A 250 -5.48 36.91 -5.98
N LEU A 251 -5.76 37.75 -6.98
CA LEU A 251 -5.63 39.20 -6.90
C LEU A 251 -6.64 39.79 -5.90
N ASP A 252 -7.90 39.41 -6.03
CA ASP A 252 -8.99 39.85 -5.14
C ASP A 252 -8.70 39.44 -3.69
N ALA A 253 -8.14 38.24 -3.46
CA ALA A 253 -7.74 37.80 -2.12
C ALA A 253 -6.54 38.57 -1.52
N LYS A 254 -5.80 39.35 -2.32
CA LYS A 254 -4.72 40.23 -1.81
C LYS A 254 -5.21 41.63 -1.48
N GLU A 255 -6.16 42.13 -2.26
CA GLU A 255 -6.74 43.44 -2.03
C GLU A 255 -7.69 43.32 -0.83
N PRO A 256 -7.42 43.94 0.33
CA PRO A 256 -8.39 43.91 1.41
C PRO A 256 -9.69 44.49 0.88
N VAL A 257 -10.79 43.75 1.06
CA VAL A 257 -12.14 44.26 0.78
C VAL A 257 -12.35 45.47 1.68
N HIS A 258 -12.07 46.65 1.15
CA HIS A 258 -12.41 47.92 1.79
C HIS A 258 -13.93 48.09 1.65
N ALA A 259 -14.65 47.57 2.64
CA ALA A 259 -16.03 47.89 2.93
C ALA A 259 -16.11 48.68 4.25
#